data_AF-A0A7C4NWG2-F1
#
_entry.id   AF-A0A7C4NWG2-F1
#
_cell.length_a   1.000
_cell.length_b   1.000
_cell.length_c   1.000
_cell.angle_alpha   90.00
_cell.angle_beta   90.00
_cell.angle_gamma   90.00
#
_symmetry.space_group_name_H-M   'P 1'
#
loop_
_entity.id
_entity.type
_entity.pdbx_description
1 polymer ?
#
loop_
_entity_poly.entity_id
_entity_poly.type
_entity_poly.pdbx_seq_one_letter_code
_entity_poly.pdbx_strand_id
1 'polypeptide(L)' 'LILEKESVNERKIAGFGEIPILGNLFKREQKTTQKTELVIIIKVNLV' A
#
# COMPACT_ATOMS: atom_id res chain seq x y z
N LEU A 1 -15.79 -10.12 -5.72
CA LEU A 1 -14.61 -10.36 -4.86
C LEU A 1 -13.94 -9.01 -4.63
N ILE A 2 -13.73 -8.62 -3.37
CA ILE A 2 -13.01 -7.40 -3.01
C ILE A 2 -11.77 -7.85 -2.24
N LEU A 3 -10.60 -7.48 -2.74
CA LEU A 3 -9.31 -7.73 -2.10
C LEU A 3 -8.61 -6.40 -1.88
N GLU A 4 -8.18 -6.18 -0.64
CA GLU A 4 -7.37 -5.03 -0.25
C GLU A 4 -6.08 -5.54 0.39
N LYS A 5 -4.94 -5.09 -0.14
CA LYS A 5 -3.63 -5.41 0.39
C LYS A 5 -2.86 -4.12 0.62
N GLU A 6 -2.54 -3.87 1.88
CA GLU A 6 -1.63 -2.81 2.29
C GLU A 6 -0.30 -3.42 2.71
N SER A 7 0.81 -2.90 2.16
CA SER A 7 2.16 -3.27 2.58
C SER A 7 2.97 -2.01 2.80
N VAL A 8 3.45 -1.84 4.04
CA VAL A 8 4.34 -0.77 4.45
C VAL A 8 5.70 -1.39 4.73
N ASN A 9 6.70 -1.03 3.93
CA ASN A 9 8.09 -1.43 4.15
C ASN A 9 8.91 -0.18 4.49
N GLU A 10 9.35 -0.09 5.74
CA GLU A 10 10.16 1.03 6.23
C GLU A 10 11.59 0.53 6.49
N ARG A 11 12.57 1.12 5.78
CA ARG A 11 13.99 0.87 6.04
C ARG A 11 14.65 2.14 6.57
N LYS A 12 15.20 2.03 7.79
CA LYS A 12 15.92 3.10 8.48
C LYS A 12 17.40 2.73 8.60
N ILE A 13 18.28 3.70 8.44
CA ILE A 13 19.71 3.55 8.73
C ILE A 13 19.87 3.67 10.26
N ALA A 14 20.44 2.66 10.92
CA ALA A 14 20.68 2.70 12.36
C ALA A 14 21.82 3.69 12.67
N GLY A 15 21.60 4.61 13.62
CA GLY A 15 22.64 5.54 14.12
C GLY A 15 22.42 7.04 13.89
N PHE A 16 21.35 7.45 13.19
CA PHE A 16 20.98 8.88 13.02
C PHE A 16 19.61 9.22 13.64
N GLY A 17 19.19 8.43 14.63
CA GLY A 17 17.84 8.43 15.19
C GLY A 17 17.43 9.66 16.03
N GLU A 18 18.32 10.62 16.27
CA GLU A 18 18.07 11.75 17.20
C GLU A 18 18.27 13.14 16.58
N ILE A 19 18.40 13.25 15.25
CA ILE A 19 18.45 14.58 14.61
C ILE A 19 17.03 14.96 14.20
N PRO A 20 16.31 15.79 14.99
CA PRO A 20 15.03 16.32 14.56
C PRO A 20 15.24 17.06 13.25
N ILE A 21 14.30 16.90 12.31
CA ILE A 21 14.26 17.49 10.95
C ILE A 21 14.97 16.65 9.86
N LEU A 22 16.13 16.01 10.09
CA LEU A 22 16.83 15.27 9.03
C LEU A 22 16.40 13.80 8.87
N GLY A 23 15.71 13.23 9.86
CA GLY A 23 15.28 11.83 9.86
C GLY A 23 14.40 11.43 8.67
N ASN A 24 13.72 12.37 8.00
CA ASN A 24 12.89 12.08 6.81
C ASN A 24 13.71 11.95 5.50
N LEU A 25 14.94 12.47 5.46
CA LEU A 25 15.82 12.37 4.29
C LEU A 25 16.57 11.03 4.21
N PHE A 26 16.65 10.31 5.33
CA PHE A 26 17.32 9.02 5.46
C PHE A 26 16.35 7.84 5.60
N LYS A 27 15.04 8.09 5.50
CA LYS A 27 14.01 7.05 5.46
C LYS A 27 13.68 6.74 4.01
N ARG A 28 13.75 5.45 3.65
CA ARG A 28 13.17 4.96 2.40
C ARG A 28 11.86 4.26 2.73
N GLU A 29 10.77 4.98 2.56
CA GLU A 29 9.42 4.47 2.73
C GLU A 29 8.92 3.92 1.39
N GLN A 30 8.52 2.65 1.35
CA GLN A 30 7.83 2.07 0.20
C GLN A 30 6.42 1.69 0.65
N LYS A 31 5.45 2.52 0.25
CA LYS A 31 4.02 2.25 0.45
C LYS A 31 3.44 1.64 -0.82
N THR A 32 2.95 0.41 -0.73
CA THR A 32 2.22 -0.25 -1.82
C THR A 32 0.79 -0.49 -1.39
N THR A 33 -0.15 0.10 -2.12
CA THR A 33 -1.58 -0.10 -1.93
C THR A 33 -2.14 -0.79 -3.16
N GLN A 34 -2.73 -1.97 -2.97
CA GLN A 34 -3.36 -2.73 -4.05
C GLN A 34 -4.83 -2.99 -3.70
N LYS A 35 -5.73 -2.53 -4.58
CA LYS A 35 -7.17 -2.74 -4.47
C LYS A 35 -7.66 -3.47 -5.73
N THR A 36 -8.30 -4.61 -5.54
CA THR A 36 -8.87 -5.41 -6.64
C THR A 36 -10.36 -5.58 -6.41
N GLU A 37 -11.16 -5.18 -7.40
CA GLU A 37 -12.61 -5.30 -7.38
C GLU A 37 -13.08 -6.14 -8.58
N LEU A 38 -13.79 -7.23 -8.29
CA LEU A 38 -14.41 -8.09 -9.29
C LEU A 38 -15.93 -8.10 -9.08
N VAL A 39 -16.66 -7.64 -10.10
CA VAL A 39 -18.12 -7.62 -10.16
C VAL A 39 -18.56 -8.47 -11.35
N ILE A 40 -19.46 -9.42 -11.10
CA ILE A 40 -20.04 -10.28 -12.14
C ILE A 40 -21.54 -10.01 -12.16
N ILE A 41 -22.05 -9.57 -13.31
CA ILE A 41 -23.48 -9.30 -13.52
C ILE A 41 -23.96 -10.26 -14.61
N ILE A 42 -24.95 -11.07 -14.28
CA ILE A 42 -25.60 -11.97 -15.24
C ILE A 42 -27.01 -11.47 -15.46
N LYS A 43 -27.34 -11.13 -16.70
CA LYS A 43 -28.70 -10.83 -17.13
C LYS A 43 -29.12 -11.88 -18.15
N VAL A 44 -30.14 -12.66 -17.82
CA VAL A 44 -30.77 -13.59 -18.75
C VAL A 44 -32.00 -12.92 -19.34
N ASN A 45 -32.13 -12.94 -20.66
CA ASN A 45 -33.38 -12.63 -21.33
C ASN A 45 -33.93 -13.94 -21.90
N LEU A 46 -35.20 -14.22 -21.64
CA LEU A 46 -35.92 -15.33 -22.26
C LEU A 46 -36.78 -14.76 -23.39
N VAL A 47 -36.56 -15.25 -24.61
CA VAL A 47 -37.53 -15.22 -25.71
C VAL A 47 -37.58 -16.63 -26.29
#